data_AF-A0A7V8WET7-F1
#
_entry.id   AF-A0A7V8WET7-F1
#
_cell.length_a   1.000
_cell.length_b   1.000
_cell.length_c   1.000
_cell.angle_alpha   90.00
_cell.angle_beta   90.00
_cell.angle_gamma   90.00
#
_symmetry.space_group_name_H-M   'P 1'
#
loop_
_entity.id
_entity.type
_entity.pdbx_description
1 polymer ?
#
loop_
_entity_poly.entity_id
_entity_poly.type
_entity_poly.pdbx_seq_one_letter_code
_entity_poly.pdbx_strand_id
1 'polypeptide(L)'
;MNSFVRVFTAAAVLAINVGLGAQQDAQKPDDKEKDTGPKELKGLKYRPIGPAAGGRVSRAAGVPGDPSIYYAATASGGVWKSADGGFTWKSVFDDQPVSSIGSLAIAPSDPNIVYVGSGEANIRGNVAEGNGIFKTIDGGKTWTHVWKQRGQIGTMAVHPTNPDIAFAAVL
;
A
#
# COMPACT_ATOMS: atom_id res chain seq x y z
N MET A 1 55.34 6.98 2.52
CA MET A 1 56.01 7.03 3.83
C MET A 1 55.42 8.23 4.57
N ASN A 2 55.09 8.06 5.87
CA ASN A 2 54.34 8.98 6.77
C ASN A 2 52.80 8.82 6.60
N SER A 3 52.06 7.94 7.27
CA SER A 3 52.05 7.35 8.63
C SER A 3 51.42 8.24 9.73
N PHE A 4 50.36 7.67 10.34
CA PHE A 4 49.72 7.95 11.64
C PHE A 4 48.84 9.23 11.73
N VAL A 5 47.67 9.29 12.39
CA VAL A 5 47.20 8.68 13.64
C VAL A 5 45.65 8.51 13.61
N ARG A 6 45.15 7.41 14.21
CA ARG A 6 43.74 7.20 14.58
C ARG A 6 43.47 7.82 15.96
N VAL A 7 42.32 8.48 16.16
CA VAL A 7 41.78 8.73 17.51
C VAL A 7 40.37 8.14 17.57
N PHE A 8 40.23 7.07 18.33
CA PHE A 8 38.97 6.58 18.87
C PHE A 8 38.85 7.14 20.30
N THR A 9 37.74 7.77 20.64
CA THR A 9 37.39 8.06 22.03
C THR A 9 36.12 7.29 22.37
N ALA A 10 36.28 6.24 23.16
CA ALA A 10 35.20 5.60 23.90
C ALA A 10 34.99 6.36 25.21
N ALA A 11 33.75 6.72 25.52
CA ALA A 11 33.36 7.17 26.85
C ALA A 11 32.38 6.15 27.44
N ALA A 12 32.83 5.46 28.48
CA ALA A 12 32.00 4.66 29.36
C ALA A 12 31.45 5.56 30.47
N VAL A 13 30.14 5.51 30.73
CA VAL A 13 29.52 6.07 31.94
C VAL A 13 28.69 4.97 32.59
N LEU A 14 29.00 4.68 33.85
CA LEU A 14 28.32 3.72 34.71
C LEU A 14 27.19 4.41 35.50
N ALA A 15 26.16 3.61 35.80
CA ALA A 15 24.76 3.94 36.10
C ALA A 15 24.44 4.60 37.45
N ILE A 16 23.24 5.21 37.52
CA ILE A 16 22.35 5.17 38.70
C ILE A 16 20.90 4.95 38.23
N ASN A 17 20.26 3.94 38.85
CA ASN A 17 18.88 3.49 38.68
C ASN A 17 17.98 4.24 39.68
N VAL A 18 16.98 5.03 39.23
CA VAL A 18 15.68 5.20 39.92
C VAL A 18 14.65 5.72 38.90
N GLY A 19 13.52 5.04 38.76
CA GLY A 19 12.37 5.57 38.00
C GLY A 19 11.49 4.49 37.41
N LEU A 20 10.68 3.86 38.25
CA LEU A 20 9.55 3.01 37.86
C LEU A 20 8.62 3.81 36.92
N GLY A 21 8.65 3.46 35.64
CA GLY A 21 7.72 3.98 34.64
C GLY A 21 7.50 2.86 33.63
N ALA A 22 6.36 2.20 33.74
CA ALA A 22 5.96 1.11 32.86
C ALA A 22 6.11 1.54 31.40
N GLN A 23 7.09 0.95 30.72
CA GLN A 23 7.17 0.95 29.28
C GLN A 23 5.91 0.21 28.80
N GLN A 24 4.89 0.96 28.35
CA GLN A 24 3.72 0.37 27.74
C GLN A 24 4.21 -0.34 26.48
N ASP A 25 4.38 -1.66 26.59
CA ASP A 25 4.45 -2.55 25.45
C ASP A 25 3.24 -2.23 24.57
N ALA A 26 3.48 -1.52 23.47
CA ALA A 26 2.49 -1.34 22.44
C ALA A 26 2.19 -2.73 21.89
N GLN A 27 1.13 -3.35 22.42
CA GLN A 27 0.55 -4.58 21.91
C GLN A 27 0.40 -4.44 20.40
N LYS A 28 1.08 -5.32 19.65
CA LYS A 28 0.80 -5.52 18.24
C LYS A 28 -0.71 -5.76 18.10
N PRO A 29 -1.42 -5.03 17.23
CA PRO A 29 -2.77 -5.43 16.87
C PRO A 29 -2.67 -6.81 16.21
N ASP A 30 -3.24 -7.82 16.85
CA ASP A 30 -3.58 -9.09 16.20
C ASP A 30 -4.68 -8.77 15.18
N ASP A 31 -4.29 -8.46 13.94
CA ASP A 31 -5.19 -8.18 12.81
C ASP A 31 -5.87 -9.45 12.30
N LYS A 32 -6.53 -10.18 13.20
CA LYS A 32 -7.68 -11.02 12.87
C LYS A 32 -8.83 -10.45 13.67
N GLU A 33 -9.41 -9.37 13.16
CA GLU A 33 -10.68 -8.87 13.65
C GLU A 33 -11.66 -10.05 13.62
N LYS A 34 -11.96 -10.59 14.80
CA LYS A 34 -12.93 -11.68 14.92
C LYS A 34 -14.25 -11.09 14.45
N ASP A 35 -14.91 -11.77 13.52
CA ASP A 35 -16.26 -11.44 13.10
C ASP A 35 -17.20 -11.48 14.32
N THR A 36 -17.35 -10.32 14.95
CA THR A 36 -18.21 -10.04 16.11
C THR A 36 -19.63 -9.68 15.67
N GLY A 37 -19.93 -9.79 14.38
CA GLY A 37 -21.24 -9.52 13.84
C GLY A 37 -22.31 -10.45 14.43
N PRO A 38 -23.57 -10.00 14.49
CA PRO A 38 -24.69 -10.86 14.86
C PRO A 38 -24.68 -12.16 14.04
N LYS A 39 -24.86 -13.31 14.71
CA LYS A 39 -24.79 -14.64 14.06
C LYS A 39 -25.79 -14.77 12.92
N GLU A 40 -26.91 -14.05 13.03
CA GLU A 40 -28.02 -14.00 12.09
C GLU A 40 -27.62 -13.35 10.75
N LEU A 41 -26.58 -12.51 10.75
CA LEU A 41 -26.12 -11.79 9.56
C LEU A 41 -24.98 -12.49 8.81
N LYS A 42 -24.42 -13.60 9.35
CA LYS A 42 -23.28 -14.31 8.74
C LYS A 42 -23.55 -14.86 7.34
N GLY A 43 -24.83 -15.05 6.98
CA GLY A 43 -25.24 -15.50 5.64
C GLY A 43 -25.34 -14.39 4.60
N LEU A 44 -25.25 -13.12 5.02
CA LEU A 44 -25.38 -11.98 4.11
C LEU A 44 -24.10 -11.78 3.30
N LYS A 45 -24.28 -11.46 2.02
CA LYS A 45 -23.20 -11.14 1.10
C LYS A 45 -23.31 -9.67 0.71
N TYR A 46 -22.20 -8.96 0.82
CA TYR A 46 -22.10 -7.63 0.24
C TYR A 46 -22.27 -7.71 -1.28
N ARG A 47 -23.03 -6.77 -1.82
CA ARG A 47 -23.14 -6.55 -3.27
C ARG A 47 -23.14 -5.06 -3.56
N PRO A 48 -22.60 -4.63 -4.71
CA PRO A 48 -22.80 -3.28 -5.20
C PRO A 48 -24.31 -2.98 -5.39
N ILE A 49 -24.71 -1.76 -5.04
CA ILE A 49 -26.07 -1.22 -5.27
C ILE A 49 -26.15 -0.29 -6.49
N GLY A 50 -25.01 0.08 -7.07
CA GLY A 50 -24.90 0.87 -8.30
C GLY A 50 -24.72 2.38 -8.08
N PRO A 51 -24.44 3.14 -9.17
CA PRO A 51 -24.06 2.66 -10.51
C PRO A 51 -22.68 1.95 -10.51
N ALA A 52 -22.46 1.08 -11.50
CA ALA A 52 -21.32 0.15 -11.55
C ALA A 52 -19.93 0.83 -11.66
N ALA A 53 -19.88 2.09 -12.06
CA ALA A 53 -18.68 2.89 -12.13
C ALA A 53 -19.01 4.35 -11.78
N GLY A 54 -18.32 4.91 -10.80
CA GLY A 54 -18.49 6.28 -10.36
C GLY A 54 -17.34 6.70 -9.45
N GLY A 55 -17.11 8.00 -9.33
CA GLY A 55 -16.00 8.56 -8.56
C GLY A 55 -14.77 8.86 -9.41
N ARG A 56 -13.67 9.23 -8.73
CA ARG A 56 -12.45 9.70 -9.39
C ARG A 56 -11.41 8.58 -9.43
N VAL A 57 -10.97 8.24 -10.64
CA VAL A 57 -9.80 7.39 -10.88
C VAL A 57 -8.55 8.28 -10.85
N SER A 58 -7.61 7.99 -9.96
CA SER A 58 -6.36 8.73 -9.80
C SER A 58 -5.26 8.23 -10.74
N ARG A 59 -5.28 6.93 -11.07
CA ARG A 59 -4.40 6.28 -12.06
C ARG A 59 -5.10 5.11 -12.73
N ALA A 60 -4.77 4.86 -13.99
CA ALA A 60 -5.08 3.61 -14.68
C ALA A 60 -3.81 3.08 -15.35
N ALA A 61 -3.66 1.76 -15.40
CA ALA A 61 -2.52 1.10 -16.05
C ALA A 61 -2.98 -0.16 -16.76
N GLY A 62 -2.57 -0.33 -18.02
CA GLY A 62 -2.70 -1.60 -18.75
C GLY A 62 -1.45 -2.46 -18.56
N VAL A 63 -1.60 -3.78 -18.73
CA VAL A 63 -0.47 -4.71 -18.73
C VAL A 63 0.17 -4.77 -20.12
N PRO A 64 1.49 -4.48 -20.26
CA PRO A 64 2.18 -4.64 -21.53
C PRO A 64 2.07 -6.09 -22.05
N GLY A 65 1.69 -6.24 -23.32
CA GLY A 65 1.55 -7.56 -23.95
C GLY A 65 0.23 -8.28 -23.69
N ASP A 66 -0.63 -7.77 -22.80
CA ASP A 66 -1.95 -8.33 -22.55
C ASP A 66 -3.03 -7.23 -22.60
N PRO A 67 -3.74 -7.09 -23.74
CA PRO A 67 -4.75 -6.05 -23.91
C PRO A 67 -6.02 -6.31 -23.10
N SER A 68 -6.13 -7.43 -22.37
CA SER A 68 -7.29 -7.76 -21.55
C SER A 68 -7.17 -7.26 -20.10
N ILE A 69 -5.94 -7.05 -19.61
CA ILE A 69 -5.70 -6.74 -18.20
C ILE A 69 -5.46 -5.25 -17.98
N TYR A 70 -6.29 -4.65 -17.12
CA TYR A 70 -6.14 -3.28 -16.67
C TYR A 70 -6.31 -3.17 -15.16
N TYR A 71 -5.67 -2.16 -14.59
CA TYR A 71 -5.83 -1.74 -13.21
C TYR A 71 -6.27 -0.28 -13.13
N ALA A 72 -7.10 0.03 -12.14
CA ALA A 72 -7.52 1.38 -11.83
C ALA A 72 -7.34 1.64 -10.33
N ALA A 73 -6.57 2.67 -10.00
CA ALA A 73 -6.49 3.22 -8.64
C ALA A 73 -7.48 4.36 -8.50
N THR A 74 -8.20 4.39 -7.40
CA THR A 74 -9.25 5.39 -7.15
C THR A 74 -8.84 6.34 -6.02
N ALA A 75 -9.28 7.59 -6.12
CA ALA A 75 -9.04 8.59 -5.07
C ALA A 75 -9.71 8.20 -3.75
N SER A 76 -10.81 7.45 -3.83
CA SER A 76 -11.42 6.69 -2.75
C SER A 76 -12.07 5.45 -3.34
N GLY A 77 -11.81 4.27 -2.79
CA GLY A 77 -12.39 3.00 -3.25
C GLY A 77 -11.35 1.94 -3.65
N GLY A 78 -10.08 2.13 -3.30
CA GLY A 78 -9.03 1.12 -3.48
C GLY A 78 -8.60 0.94 -4.93
N VAL A 79 -8.18 -0.30 -5.23
CA VAL A 79 -7.67 -0.71 -6.54
C VAL A 79 -8.61 -1.73 -7.17
N TRP A 80 -8.89 -1.53 -8.45
CA TRP A 80 -9.77 -2.36 -9.25
C TRP A 80 -8.97 -2.99 -10.39
N LYS A 81 -9.35 -4.20 -10.78
CA LYS A 81 -8.76 -4.94 -11.90
C LYS A 81 -9.85 -5.36 -12.89
N SER A 82 -9.58 -5.16 -14.17
CA SER A 82 -10.32 -5.76 -15.27
C SER A 82 -9.48 -6.87 -15.90
N ALA A 83 -10.14 -7.92 -16.38
CA ALA A 83 -9.53 -9.03 -17.10
C ALA A 83 -10.22 -9.31 -18.45
N ASP A 84 -10.99 -8.35 -18.94
CA ASP A 84 -11.79 -8.47 -20.16
C ASP A 84 -11.72 -7.19 -21.00
N GLY A 85 -10.63 -6.44 -20.93
CA GLY A 85 -10.48 -5.24 -21.76
C GLY A 85 -11.18 -3.99 -21.20
N GLY A 86 -11.56 -4.01 -19.92
CA GLY A 86 -12.24 -2.90 -19.25
C GLY A 86 -13.77 -2.98 -19.24
N PHE A 87 -14.37 -4.08 -19.74
CA PHE A 87 -15.82 -4.28 -19.70
C PHE A 87 -16.34 -4.53 -18.28
N THR A 88 -15.62 -5.32 -17.49
CA THR A 88 -15.94 -5.57 -16.08
C THR A 88 -14.74 -5.30 -15.17
N TRP A 89 -15.04 -4.88 -13.95
CA TRP A 89 -14.04 -4.52 -12.94
C TRP A 89 -14.36 -5.21 -11.62
N LYS A 90 -13.31 -5.73 -10.96
CA LYS A 90 -13.39 -6.34 -9.63
C LYS A 90 -12.47 -5.58 -8.69
N SER A 91 -12.93 -5.26 -7.48
CA SER A 91 -12.01 -4.77 -6.44
C SER A 91 -11.00 -5.87 -6.13
N VAL A 92 -9.75 -5.48 -6.01
CA VAL A 92 -8.62 -6.35 -5.65
C VAL A 92 -7.93 -5.85 -4.38
N PHE A 93 -8.52 -4.91 -3.66
CA PHE A 93 -7.87 -4.19 -2.55
C PHE A 93 -8.75 -4.00 -1.31
N ASP A 94 -9.92 -4.63 -1.27
CA ASP A 94 -10.92 -4.45 -0.20
C ASP A 94 -10.42 -4.92 1.17
N ASP A 95 -9.48 -5.86 1.22
CA ASP A 95 -8.91 -6.39 2.47
C ASP A 95 -7.83 -5.48 3.08
N GLN A 96 -7.57 -4.29 2.50
CA GLN A 96 -6.56 -3.37 2.99
C GLN A 96 -7.20 -2.24 3.81
N PRO A 97 -6.53 -1.76 4.89
CA PRO A 97 -7.08 -0.75 5.79
C PRO A 97 -6.98 0.69 5.22
N VAL A 98 -6.98 0.84 3.90
CA VAL A 98 -6.88 2.13 3.21
C VAL A 98 -7.59 2.08 1.86
N SER A 99 -8.35 3.13 1.56
CA SER A 99 -9.13 3.23 0.32
C SER A 99 -8.68 4.35 -0.61
N SER A 100 -7.89 5.30 -0.11
CA SER A 100 -7.36 6.44 -0.87
C SER A 100 -6.06 6.02 -1.54
N ILE A 101 -6.03 5.99 -2.88
CA ILE A 101 -4.88 5.52 -3.65
C ILE A 101 -4.35 6.64 -4.55
N GLY A 102 -3.09 7.00 -4.39
CA GLY A 102 -2.42 8.04 -5.17
C GLY A 102 -1.64 7.51 -6.36
N SER A 103 -1.16 6.27 -6.29
CA SER A 103 -0.33 5.70 -7.35
C SER A 103 -0.53 4.20 -7.53
N LEU A 104 -0.36 3.75 -8.78
CA LEU A 104 -0.29 2.35 -9.16
C LEU A 104 0.79 2.19 -10.23
N ALA A 105 1.72 1.27 -10.03
CA ALA A 105 2.83 1.01 -10.94
C ALA A 105 3.03 -0.48 -11.15
N ILE A 106 2.98 -0.92 -12.40
CA ILE A 106 3.20 -2.31 -12.81
C ILE A 106 4.67 -2.47 -13.19
N ALA A 107 5.31 -3.54 -12.73
CA ALA A 107 6.69 -3.83 -13.10
C ALA A 107 6.78 -4.26 -14.59
N PRO A 108 7.60 -3.59 -15.43
CA PRO A 108 7.72 -3.97 -16.84
C PRO A 108 8.32 -5.37 -17.06
N SER A 109 9.17 -5.84 -16.13
CA SER A 109 9.83 -7.14 -16.20
C SER A 109 8.94 -8.32 -15.79
N ASP A 110 7.89 -8.07 -15.00
CA ASP A 110 6.92 -9.08 -14.56
C ASP A 110 5.60 -8.38 -14.18
N PRO A 111 4.58 -8.41 -15.05
CA PRO A 111 3.30 -7.74 -14.78
C PRO A 111 2.49 -8.30 -13.61
N ASN A 112 2.88 -9.44 -13.02
CA ASN A 112 2.27 -9.91 -11.77
C ASN A 112 2.69 -9.07 -10.57
N ILE A 113 3.81 -8.34 -10.69
CA ILE A 113 4.33 -7.46 -9.66
C ILE A 113 3.78 -6.05 -9.85
N VAL A 114 2.96 -5.61 -8.89
CA VAL A 114 2.35 -4.27 -8.90
C VAL A 114 2.58 -3.61 -7.55
N TYR A 115 2.96 -2.34 -7.58
CA TYR A 115 3.05 -1.48 -6.41
C TYR A 115 1.89 -0.50 -6.37
N VAL A 116 1.37 -0.27 -5.17
CA VAL A 116 0.28 0.65 -4.89
C VAL A 116 0.71 1.62 -3.81
N GLY A 117 0.70 2.91 -4.14
CA GLY A 117 0.94 3.99 -3.21
C GLY A 117 -0.38 4.53 -2.68
N SER A 118 -0.60 4.42 -1.38
CA SER A 118 -1.78 4.97 -0.72
C SER A 118 -1.65 6.49 -0.49
N GLY A 119 -2.78 7.14 -0.25
CA GLY A 119 -2.87 8.59 -0.06
C GLY A 119 -2.83 9.33 -1.39
N GLU A 120 -3.99 9.68 -1.91
CA GLU A 120 -4.12 10.45 -3.14
C GLU A 120 -3.60 11.89 -2.99
N ALA A 121 -2.72 12.32 -3.90
CA ALA A 121 -2.01 13.60 -3.77
C ALA A 121 -2.79 14.82 -4.33
N ASN A 122 -3.82 14.63 -5.15
CA ASN A 122 -4.68 15.72 -5.63
C ASN A 122 -5.84 15.96 -4.65
N ILE A 123 -5.50 16.51 -3.48
CA ILE A 123 -6.41 16.68 -2.34
C ILE A 123 -7.71 17.40 -2.74
N ARG A 124 -8.83 16.70 -2.55
CA ARG A 124 -10.22 17.18 -2.69
C ARG A 124 -11.07 16.56 -1.58
N GLY A 125 -12.37 16.88 -1.51
CA GLY A 125 -13.27 16.39 -0.46
C GLY A 125 -13.50 14.87 -0.38
N ASN A 126 -12.82 14.08 -1.21
CA ASN A 126 -12.96 12.63 -1.32
C ASN A 126 -11.61 11.89 -1.24
N VAL A 127 -10.63 12.43 -0.51
CA VAL A 127 -9.35 11.77 -0.27
C VAL A 127 -9.15 11.53 1.22
N ALA A 128 -8.42 10.46 1.55
CA ALA A 128 -7.96 10.17 2.90
C ALA A 128 -6.43 10.09 2.93
N GLU A 129 -5.85 10.24 4.12
CA GLU A 129 -4.43 10.03 4.35
C GLU A 129 -4.02 8.60 4.00
N GLY A 130 -2.89 8.45 3.33
CA GLY A 130 -2.29 7.15 3.06
C GLY A 130 -1.58 6.59 4.27
N ASN A 131 -1.33 5.28 4.25
CA ASN A 131 -0.56 4.56 5.25
C ASN A 131 0.68 3.86 4.66
N GLY A 132 1.06 4.22 3.43
CA GLY A 132 2.30 3.80 2.79
C GLY A 132 2.10 3.03 1.48
N ILE A 133 2.94 2.02 1.23
CA ILE A 133 3.04 1.32 -0.05
C ILE A 133 2.75 -0.18 0.11
N PHE A 134 1.96 -0.71 -0.81
CA PHE A 134 1.62 -2.13 -0.91
C PHE A 134 2.21 -2.73 -2.18
N LYS A 135 2.58 -4.01 -2.12
CA LYS A 135 3.11 -4.79 -3.24
C LYS A 135 2.30 -6.08 -3.39
N THR A 136 1.96 -6.44 -4.61
CA THR A 136 1.51 -7.78 -4.98
C THR A 136 2.56 -8.44 -5.87
N ILE A 137 2.61 -9.77 -5.86
CA ILE A 137 3.42 -10.58 -6.78
C ILE A 137 2.57 -11.59 -7.56
N ASP A 138 1.25 -11.54 -7.41
CA ASP A 138 0.29 -12.49 -7.98
C ASP A 138 -0.82 -11.78 -8.77
N GLY A 139 -0.52 -10.56 -9.24
CA GLY A 139 -1.43 -9.75 -10.05
C GLY A 139 -2.62 -9.20 -9.26
N GLY A 140 -2.47 -8.98 -7.96
CA GLY A 140 -3.45 -8.36 -7.07
C GLY A 140 -4.37 -9.35 -6.35
N LYS A 141 -4.05 -10.64 -6.30
CA LYS A 141 -4.82 -11.59 -5.48
C LYS A 141 -4.48 -11.42 -4.00
N THR A 142 -3.21 -11.13 -3.69
CA THR A 142 -2.73 -10.82 -2.34
C THR A 142 -1.83 -9.59 -2.35
N TRP A 143 -1.81 -8.87 -1.22
CA TRP A 143 -1.02 -7.66 -1.04
C TRP A 143 -0.19 -7.73 0.23
N THR A 144 1.04 -7.23 0.15
CA THR A 144 1.97 -7.07 1.27
C THR A 144 2.21 -5.58 1.51
N HIS A 145 2.07 -5.12 2.75
CA HIS A 145 2.37 -3.74 3.14
C HIS A 145 3.88 -3.56 3.35
N VAL A 146 4.59 -3.09 2.31
CA VAL A 146 6.06 -3.07 2.22
C VAL A 146 6.70 -1.79 2.77
N TRP A 147 5.91 -0.72 2.93
CA TRP A 147 6.36 0.54 3.54
C TRP A 147 5.21 1.17 4.32
N LYS A 148 5.44 1.56 5.58
CA LYS A 148 4.36 1.86 6.55
C LYS A 148 4.34 3.30 7.05
N GLN A 149 4.76 4.25 6.20
CA GLN A 149 4.75 5.66 6.55
C GLN A 149 3.46 6.32 6.06
N ARG A 150 2.87 7.17 6.90
CA ARG A 150 1.69 7.96 6.55
C ARG A 150 2.07 9.11 5.63
N GLY A 151 1.14 9.54 4.79
CA GLY A 151 1.33 10.64 3.85
C GLY A 151 0.62 10.39 2.53
N GLN A 152 1.01 11.12 1.49
CA GLN A 152 0.49 10.92 0.14
C GLN A 152 1.57 10.39 -0.78
N ILE A 153 1.29 9.28 -1.47
CA ILE A 153 2.15 8.77 -2.53
C ILE A 153 1.63 9.26 -3.87
N GLY A 154 2.21 10.37 -4.35
CA GLY A 154 1.72 11.04 -5.55
C GLY A 154 2.04 10.30 -6.84
N THR A 155 3.15 9.56 -6.90
CA THR A 155 3.51 8.72 -8.06
C THR A 155 4.55 7.68 -7.70
N MET A 156 4.61 6.61 -8.49
CA MET A 156 5.62 5.56 -8.37
C MET A 156 6.08 5.10 -9.76
N ALA A 157 7.32 4.61 -9.82
CA ALA A 157 7.86 3.93 -10.99
C ALA A 157 8.63 2.68 -10.52
N VAL A 158 8.56 1.60 -11.29
CA VAL A 158 9.30 0.36 -11.02
C VAL A 158 10.46 0.27 -12.00
N HIS A 159 11.63 -0.15 -11.51
CA HIS A 159 12.80 -0.34 -12.35
C HIS A 159 12.50 -1.35 -13.49
N PRO A 160 12.91 -1.07 -14.74
CA PRO A 160 12.42 -1.79 -15.91
C PRO A 160 12.82 -3.27 -15.96
N THR A 161 13.95 -3.64 -15.34
CA THR A 161 14.48 -5.01 -15.36
C THR A 161 14.60 -5.66 -13.98
N ASN A 162 14.29 -4.92 -12.90
CA ASN A 162 14.40 -5.43 -11.54
C ASN A 162 13.17 -4.99 -10.73
N PRO A 163 12.17 -5.87 -10.56
CA PRO A 163 10.89 -5.49 -9.96
C PRO A 163 10.96 -5.25 -8.44
N ASP A 164 12.11 -5.51 -7.80
CA ASP A 164 12.32 -5.22 -6.39
C ASP A 164 12.81 -3.78 -6.12
N ILE A 165 13.13 -3.03 -7.17
CA ILE A 165 13.51 -1.63 -7.07
C ILE A 165 12.33 -0.78 -7.58
N ALA A 166 11.76 0.03 -6.69
CA ALA A 166 10.75 1.01 -7.01
C ALA A 166 11.10 2.38 -6.44
N PHE A 167 10.71 3.43 -7.14
CA PHE A 167 10.86 4.82 -6.75
C PHE A 167 9.48 5.40 -6.45
N ALA A 168 9.37 6.19 -5.38
CA ALA A 168 8.12 6.82 -4.98
C ALA A 168 8.33 8.32 -4.73
N ALA A 169 7.39 9.15 -5.19
CA ALA A 169 7.29 10.54 -4.77
C ALA A 169 6.33 10.63 -3.58
N VAL A 170 6.85 11.10 -2.46
CA VAL A 170 6.16 11.17 -1.16
C VAL A 170 5.94 12.64 -0.80
N LEU A 171 4.75 12.98 -0.30
CA LEU A 171 4.38 14.29 0.23
C LEU A 171 4.06 14.20 1.73
#